data_AF-A0AAU1V443-F1
#
_entry.id   AF-A0AAU1V443-F1
#
_cell.length_a   1.000
_cell.length_b   1.000
_cell.length_c   1.000
_cell.angle_alpha   90.00
_cell.angle_beta   90.00
_cell.angle_gamma   90.00
#
_symmetry.space_group_name_H-M   'P 1'
#
loop_
_entity.id
_entity.type
_entity.pdbx_description
1 polymer ?
#
loop_
_entity_poly.entity_id
_entity_poly.type
_entity_poly.pdbx_seq_one_letter_code
_entity_poly.pdbx_strand_id
1 'polypeptide(L)'
;MALSKLARDFAREINNHDWQDAPYRRDRAGHNRASDNNHDDRELTGKETDAVRTNVMWVTAQVLGYHDPNFDVYEFAEACGVDTRTRRGDRDGSIRAGVRERYGRYMRPGTWELDAEFVTTETSDFYHSGTDCTLFQRGYRGGELLTFPLDGHMPTRWRPCANCVPEHQN
;
A
#
# COMPACT_ATOMS: atom_id res chain seq x y z
N MET A 1 5.81 -11.65 -6.50
CA MET A 1 6.70 -10.87 -7.40
C MET A 1 7.67 -10.21 -6.46
N ALA A 2 8.98 -10.26 -6.71
CA ALA A 2 9.95 -9.80 -5.70
C ALA A 2 9.64 -8.38 -5.21
N LEU A 3 9.43 -8.23 -3.90
CA LEU A 3 9.16 -6.95 -3.26
C LEU A 3 10.17 -5.87 -3.69
N SER A 4 9.68 -4.66 -3.94
CA SER A 4 10.53 -3.49 -4.20
C SER A 4 11.55 -3.31 -3.06
N LYS A 5 12.69 -2.66 -3.33
CA LYS A 5 13.70 -2.41 -2.28
C LYS A 5 13.09 -1.67 -1.08
N LEU A 6 12.25 -0.67 -1.35
CA LEU A 6 11.57 0.09 -0.30
C LEU A 6 10.64 -0.80 0.53
N ALA A 7 9.83 -1.64 -0.11
CA ALA A 7 8.97 -2.59 0.60
C ALA A 7 9.79 -3.58 1.46
N ARG A 8 10.90 -4.10 0.94
CA ARG A 8 11.77 -5.01 1.72
C ARG A 8 12.41 -4.34 2.92
N ASP A 9 12.86 -3.09 2.77
CA ASP A 9 13.49 -2.36 3.86
C ASP A 9 12.46 -2.02 4.96
N PHE A 10 11.22 -1.64 4.60
CA PHE A 10 10.12 -1.51 5.57
C PHE A 10 9.80 -2.83 6.27
N ALA A 11 9.67 -3.93 5.52
CA ALA A 11 9.35 -5.23 6.08
C ALA A 11 10.42 -5.69 7.08
N ARG A 12 11.70 -5.48 6.76
CA ARG A 12 12.82 -5.81 7.66
C ARG A 12 12.73 -5.03 8.96
N GLU A 13 12.44 -3.73 8.90
CA GLU A 13 12.29 -2.91 10.09
C GLU A 13 11.09 -3.35 10.94
N ILE A 14 9.94 -3.61 10.31
CA ILE A 14 8.75 -4.10 11.00
C ILE A 14 9.01 -5.44 11.68
N ASN A 15 9.69 -6.37 10.99
CA ASN A 15 9.98 -7.68 11.55
C ASN A 15 10.99 -7.63 12.72
N ASN A 16 11.95 -6.71 12.66
CA ASN A 16 13.00 -6.57 13.68
C ASN A 16 12.53 -5.81 14.93
N HIS A 17 11.45 -5.02 14.83
CA HIS A 17 10.96 -4.21 15.95
C HIS A 17 10.40 -5.08 17.09
N ASP A 18 10.71 -4.70 18.32
CA ASP A 18 10.15 -5.33 19.52
C ASP A 18 8.76 -4.77 19.82
N TRP A 19 7.74 -5.45 19.29
CA TRP A 19 6.34 -5.05 19.44
C TRP A 19 5.76 -5.30 20.84
N GLN A 20 6.44 -6.05 21.71
CA GLN A 20 5.91 -6.38 23.04
C GLN A 20 5.79 -5.15 23.95
N ASP A 21 6.63 -4.15 23.73
CA ASP A 21 6.71 -2.92 24.54
C ASP A 21 6.29 -1.66 23.75
N ALA A 22 5.79 -1.84 22.52
CA ALA A 22 5.45 -0.74 21.62
C ALA A 22 4.48 0.31 22.19
N PRO A 23 3.45 -0.03 23.01
CA PRO A 23 2.55 0.99 23.57
C PRO A 23 3.20 1.92 24.60
N TYR A 24 4.30 1.49 25.24
CA TYR A 24 4.93 2.20 26.36
C TYR A 24 6.24 2.87 25.95
N ARG A 25 6.88 2.39 24.87
CA ARG A 25 8.08 3.00 24.29
C ARG A 25 7.76 4.18 23.38
N ARG A 26 8.09 5.41 23.81
CA ARG A 26 8.01 6.63 22.98
C ARG A 26 9.32 6.97 22.27
N ASP A 27 10.45 6.44 22.75
CA ASP A 27 11.78 6.64 22.20
C ASP A 27 12.43 5.29 21.83
N ARG A 28 13.42 5.34 20.92
CA ARG A 28 14.32 4.21 20.57
C ARG A 28 13.62 2.98 19.95
N ALA A 29 12.98 3.19 18.80
CA ALA A 29 12.33 2.14 18.00
C ALA A 29 13.23 0.97 17.53
N GLY A 30 14.54 1.00 17.80
CA GLY A 30 15.48 -0.11 17.49
C GLY A 30 16.08 -0.80 18.72
N HIS A 31 15.63 -0.49 19.94
CA HIS A 31 16.18 -1.09 21.16
C HIS A 31 15.49 -2.39 21.51
N ASN A 32 16.28 -3.39 21.88
CA ASN A 32 15.80 -4.66 22.41
C ASN A 32 15.61 -4.55 23.93
N ARG A 33 14.42 -4.92 24.43
CA ARG A 33 14.12 -4.95 25.87
C ARG A 33 15.12 -5.76 26.69
N ALA A 34 15.66 -6.85 26.14
CA ALA A 34 16.68 -7.66 26.82
C ALA A 34 17.98 -6.90 27.14
N SER A 35 18.19 -5.75 26.49
CA SER A 35 19.34 -4.87 26.72
C SER A 35 18.97 -3.59 27.48
N ASP A 36 17.71 -3.45 27.89
CA ASP A 36 17.20 -2.23 28.50
C ASP A 36 17.01 -2.39 30.02
N ASN A 37 17.56 -1.45 30.77
CA ASN A 37 17.51 -1.45 32.24
C ASN A 37 16.29 -0.69 32.78
N ASN A 38 15.53 0.00 31.91
CA ASN A 38 14.38 0.81 32.29
C ASN A 38 13.16 0.41 31.48
N HIS A 39 12.72 -0.84 31.65
CA HIS A 39 11.51 -1.36 31.00
C HIS A 39 10.29 -1.24 31.93
N ASP A 40 9.12 -0.96 31.36
CA ASP A 40 7.86 -0.97 32.13
C ASP A 40 7.50 -2.40 32.56
N ASP A 41 6.78 -2.59 33.66
CA ASP A 41 6.40 -3.92 34.16
C ASP A 41 5.35 -4.60 33.26
N ARG A 42 4.61 -3.81 32.47
CA ARG A 42 3.59 -4.33 31.56
C ARG A 42 4.18 -4.66 30.18
N GLU A 43 3.90 -5.87 29.73
CA GLU A 43 4.25 -6.36 28.39
C GLU A 43 2.97 -6.76 27.65
N LEU A 44 2.92 -6.55 26.34
CA LEU A 44 1.89 -7.13 25.51
C LEU A 44 2.05 -8.65 25.44
N THR A 45 0.93 -9.37 25.54
CA THR A 45 0.89 -10.80 25.25
C THR A 45 1.26 -11.06 23.79
N GLY A 46 1.74 -12.27 23.46
CA GLY A 46 2.09 -12.60 22.07
C GLY A 46 0.96 -12.33 21.06
N LYS A 47 -0.31 -12.53 21.47
CA LYS A 47 -1.47 -12.20 20.62
C LYS A 47 -1.62 -10.69 20.41
N GLU A 48 -1.38 -9.88 21.43
CA GLU A 48 -1.42 -8.42 21.31
C GLU A 48 -0.23 -7.92 20.48
N THR A 49 0.97 -8.47 20.68
CA THR A 49 2.17 -8.23 19.88
C THR A 49 1.90 -8.51 18.39
N ASP A 50 1.35 -9.67 18.06
CA ASP A 50 1.02 -10.03 16.68
C ASP A 50 -0.05 -9.12 16.08
N ALA A 51 -1.04 -8.70 16.87
CA ALA A 51 -2.05 -7.74 16.43
C ALA A 51 -1.43 -6.37 16.09
N VAL A 52 -0.51 -5.86 16.91
CA VAL A 52 0.19 -4.60 16.65
C VAL A 52 1.06 -4.71 15.39
N ARG A 53 1.88 -5.77 15.28
CA ARG A 53 2.70 -6.03 14.08
C ARG A 53 1.85 -6.08 12.81
N THR A 54 0.73 -6.81 12.86
CA THR A 54 -0.19 -6.95 11.73
C THR A 54 -0.84 -5.61 11.35
N ASN A 55 -1.25 -4.81 12.34
CA ASN A 55 -1.82 -3.49 12.10
C ASN A 55 -0.81 -2.54 11.43
N VAL A 56 0.44 -2.51 11.91
CA VAL A 56 1.51 -1.70 11.29
C VAL A 56 1.79 -2.17 9.87
N MET A 57 1.88 -3.49 9.66
CA MET A 57 2.03 -4.09 8.34
C MET A 57 0.91 -3.63 7.39
N TRP A 58 -0.36 -3.66 7.80
CA TRP A 58 -1.46 -3.21 6.95
C TRP A 58 -1.39 -1.72 6.58
N VAL A 59 -1.06 -0.85 7.55
CA VAL A 59 -0.94 0.59 7.30
C VAL A 59 0.16 0.86 6.28
N THR A 60 1.32 0.21 6.43
CA THR A 60 2.43 0.34 5.48
C THR A 60 2.09 -0.29 4.13
N ALA A 61 1.47 -1.46 4.11
CA ALA A 61 1.03 -2.16 2.91
C ALA A 61 0.04 -1.33 2.09
N GLN A 62 -0.86 -0.57 2.74
CA GLN A 62 -1.79 0.32 2.04
C GLN A 62 -1.04 1.35 1.18
N VAL A 63 -0.01 1.98 1.74
CA VAL A 63 0.77 3.02 1.05
C VAL A 63 1.63 2.39 -0.04
N LEU A 64 2.29 1.27 0.27
CA LEU A 64 3.13 0.58 -0.71
C LEU A 64 2.31 0.07 -1.89
N GLY A 65 1.18 -0.59 -1.65
CA GLY A 65 0.29 -1.08 -2.71
C GLY A 65 -0.38 0.04 -3.51
N TYR A 66 -0.54 1.22 -2.93
CA TYR A 66 -0.99 2.41 -3.68
C TYR A 66 0.08 2.92 -4.65
N HIS A 67 1.36 2.91 -4.25
CA HIS A 67 2.45 3.39 -5.10
C HIS A 67 3.01 2.35 -6.06
N ASP A 68 2.87 1.07 -5.74
CA ASP A 68 3.36 -0.06 -6.54
C ASP A 68 2.20 -0.95 -6.98
N PRO A 69 1.76 -0.86 -8.26
CA PRO A 69 0.66 -1.66 -8.77
C PRO A 69 0.96 -3.17 -8.82
N ASN A 70 2.23 -3.56 -8.66
CA ASN A 70 2.69 -4.95 -8.64
C ASN A 70 2.89 -5.50 -7.22
N PHE A 71 2.54 -4.72 -6.20
CA PHE A 71 2.72 -5.07 -4.80
C PHE A 71 1.94 -6.34 -4.40
N ASP A 72 2.63 -7.28 -3.77
CA ASP A 72 2.03 -8.49 -3.21
C ASP A 72 1.95 -8.38 -1.68
N VAL A 73 0.75 -8.17 -1.17
CA VAL A 73 0.50 -8.03 0.28
C VAL A 73 0.85 -9.28 1.07
N TYR A 74 0.75 -10.47 0.48
CA TYR A 74 1.10 -11.71 1.17
C TYR A 74 2.61 -11.85 1.29
N GLU A 75 3.35 -11.57 0.22
CA GLU A 75 4.82 -11.57 0.25
C GLU A 75 5.35 -10.53 1.24
N PHE A 76 4.73 -9.34 1.29
CA PHE A 76 5.07 -8.31 2.26
C PHE A 76 4.74 -8.71 3.70
N ALA A 77 3.58 -9.33 3.95
CA ALA A 77 3.18 -9.79 5.28
C ALA A 77 4.15 -10.86 5.82
N GLU A 78 4.53 -11.84 4.99
CA GLU A 78 5.53 -12.85 5.35
C GLU A 78 6.87 -12.21 5.71
N ALA A 79 7.33 -11.24 4.90
CA ALA A 79 8.56 -10.51 5.15
C ALA A 79 8.52 -9.65 6.44
N CYS A 80 7.32 -9.21 6.85
CA CYS A 80 7.10 -8.49 8.12
C CYS A 80 7.06 -9.41 9.33
N GLY A 81 7.10 -10.74 9.16
CA GLY A 81 6.94 -11.70 10.27
C GLY A 81 5.49 -11.90 10.71
N VAL A 82 4.52 -11.68 9.82
CA VAL A 82 3.10 -11.95 10.05
C VAL A 82 2.75 -13.33 9.48
N ASP A 83 2.01 -14.14 10.25
CA ASP A 83 1.52 -15.44 9.77
C ASP A 83 0.45 -15.22 8.69
N THR A 84 0.73 -15.71 7.48
CA THR A 84 -0.17 -15.61 6.32
C THR A 84 -1.02 -16.85 6.12
N ARG A 85 -0.93 -17.83 7.03
CA ARG A 85 -1.65 -19.09 6.95
C ARG A 85 -2.63 -19.22 8.10
N THR A 86 -3.76 -19.85 7.83
CA THR A 86 -4.66 -20.29 8.87
C THR A 86 -4.11 -21.53 9.56
N ARG A 87 -4.69 -21.92 10.70
CA ARG A 87 -4.38 -23.19 11.38
C ARG A 87 -4.54 -24.43 10.48
N ARG A 88 -5.28 -24.33 9.38
CA ARG A 88 -5.48 -25.43 8.40
C ARG A 88 -4.46 -25.41 7.26
N GLY A 89 -3.57 -24.41 7.21
CA GLY A 89 -2.56 -24.25 6.16
C GLY A 89 -3.04 -23.45 4.94
N ASP A 90 -4.33 -23.11 4.88
CA ASP A 90 -4.89 -22.24 3.84
C ASP A 90 -4.36 -20.81 3.99
N ARG A 91 -4.37 -20.01 2.91
CA ARG A 91 -4.06 -18.58 3.01
C ARG A 91 -5.07 -17.88 3.91
N ASP A 92 -4.57 -17.07 4.83
CA ASP A 92 -5.42 -16.24 5.67
C ASP A 92 -5.99 -15.07 4.86
N GLY A 93 -7.32 -15.02 4.75
CA GLY A 93 -8.04 -13.93 4.08
C GLY A 93 -7.95 -12.61 4.84
N SER A 94 -7.63 -12.64 6.14
CA SER A 94 -7.49 -11.44 6.99
C SER A 94 -6.41 -10.50 6.45
N ILE A 95 -5.32 -11.05 5.89
CA ILE A 95 -4.20 -10.28 5.33
C ILE A 95 -4.68 -9.30 4.26
N ARG A 96 -5.53 -9.74 3.34
CA ARG A 96 -6.12 -8.87 2.32
C ARG A 96 -7.24 -8.00 2.87
N ALA A 97 -8.02 -8.52 3.84
CA ALA A 97 -9.15 -7.78 4.41
C ALA A 97 -8.74 -6.52 5.20
N GLY A 98 -7.50 -6.45 5.70
CA GLY A 98 -6.99 -5.29 6.42
C GLY A 98 -6.57 -4.10 5.54
N VAL A 99 -6.43 -4.30 4.23
CA VAL A 99 -6.14 -3.23 3.27
C VAL A 99 -7.39 -2.79 2.52
N ARG A 100 -7.41 -1.53 2.12
CA ARG A 100 -8.47 -0.93 1.31
C ARG A 100 -8.11 -1.10 -0.15
N GLU A 101 -8.61 -2.19 -0.71
CA GLU A 101 -8.45 -2.56 -2.11
C GLU A 101 -9.82 -2.72 -2.77
N ARG A 102 -9.99 -2.19 -3.99
CA ARG A 102 -11.17 -2.43 -4.82
C ARG A 102 -10.73 -2.56 -6.28
N TYR A 103 -11.30 -3.53 -6.99
CA TYR A 103 -10.98 -3.81 -8.40
C TYR A 103 -9.49 -4.03 -8.68
N GLY A 104 -8.75 -4.66 -7.76
CA GLY A 104 -7.32 -4.90 -7.93
C GLY A 104 -6.44 -3.69 -7.62
N ARG A 105 -7.00 -2.59 -7.08
CA ARG A 105 -6.27 -1.36 -6.79
C ARG A 105 -6.43 -0.93 -5.34
N TYR A 106 -5.33 -0.46 -4.77
CA TYR A 106 -5.31 0.15 -3.46
C TYR A 106 -5.93 1.55 -3.53
N MET A 107 -6.80 1.86 -2.57
CA MET A 107 -7.38 3.18 -2.38
C MET A 107 -6.34 4.19 -1.89
N ARG A 108 -6.59 5.48 -2.15
CA ARG A 108 -5.70 6.57 -1.73
C ARG A 108 -5.44 6.52 -0.21
N PRO A 109 -4.18 6.59 0.25
CA PRO A 109 -3.84 6.56 1.67
C PRO A 109 -4.66 7.56 2.49
N GLY A 110 -5.13 7.13 3.67
CA GLY A 110 -5.99 7.94 4.54
C GLY A 110 -7.45 8.08 4.10
N THR A 111 -7.85 7.54 2.94
CA THR A 111 -9.22 7.66 2.43
C THR A 111 -9.80 6.31 1.99
N TRP A 112 -11.07 6.31 1.59
CA TRP A 112 -11.76 5.21 0.90
C TRP A 112 -11.99 5.52 -0.60
N GLU A 113 -11.31 6.53 -1.11
CA GLU A 113 -11.44 6.99 -2.48
C GLU A 113 -10.42 6.27 -3.37
N LEU A 114 -10.85 5.94 -4.58
CA LEU A 114 -9.93 5.63 -5.66
C LEU A 114 -9.54 6.95 -6.32
N ASP A 115 -8.27 7.08 -6.69
CA ASP A 115 -7.85 8.16 -7.57
C ASP A 115 -8.61 8.03 -8.89
N ALA A 116 -9.20 9.14 -9.34
CA ALA A 116 -9.95 9.17 -10.56
C ALA A 116 -8.99 9.07 -11.76
N GLU A 117 -9.21 8.07 -12.60
CA GLU A 117 -8.54 7.96 -13.88
C GLU A 117 -9.42 8.62 -14.95
N PHE A 118 -8.83 9.61 -15.63
CA PHE A 118 -9.53 10.49 -16.56
C PHE A 118 -9.06 10.26 -17.98
N VAL A 119 -10.00 10.26 -18.93
CA VAL A 119 -9.72 10.19 -20.37
C VAL A 119 -10.51 11.28 -21.08
N THR A 120 -9.89 12.03 -22.00
CA THR A 120 -10.59 13.01 -22.83
C THR A 120 -10.92 12.42 -24.20
N THR A 121 -12.14 12.65 -24.67
CA THR A 121 -12.63 12.12 -25.95
C THR A 121 -12.02 12.79 -27.18
N GLU A 122 -11.52 14.03 -27.05
CA GLU A 122 -10.94 14.79 -28.17
C GLU A 122 -9.46 14.50 -28.45
N THR A 123 -8.67 14.16 -27.42
CA THR A 123 -7.20 14.20 -27.58
C THR A 123 -6.44 13.02 -27.02
N SER A 124 -7.00 12.22 -26.12
CA SER A 124 -6.16 11.24 -25.43
C SER A 124 -6.61 9.84 -25.75
N ASP A 125 -5.91 9.14 -26.66
CA ASP A 125 -5.68 7.69 -26.57
C ASP A 125 -4.99 7.30 -25.25
N PHE A 126 -5.06 8.13 -24.21
CA PHE A 126 -4.35 8.01 -22.96
C PHE A 126 -5.25 8.26 -21.75
N TYR A 127 -5.01 7.54 -20.67
CA TYR A 127 -5.60 7.84 -19.36
C TYR A 127 -4.66 8.68 -18.49
N HIS A 128 -5.24 9.52 -17.65
CA HIS A 128 -4.56 10.45 -16.77
C HIS A 128 -4.95 10.18 -15.32
N SER A 129 -3.99 10.24 -14.40
CA SER A 129 -4.22 10.08 -12.96
C SER A 129 -4.95 11.27 -12.30
N GLY A 130 -5.10 12.38 -13.03
CA GLY A 130 -5.68 13.61 -12.51
C GLY A 130 -5.90 14.66 -13.60
N THR A 131 -6.76 15.64 -13.32
CA THR A 131 -7.03 16.79 -14.20
C THR A 131 -5.91 17.83 -14.22
N ASP A 132 -4.96 17.73 -13.29
CA ASP A 132 -3.83 18.67 -13.16
C ASP A 132 -2.66 18.35 -14.09
N CYS A 133 -2.71 17.22 -14.82
CA CYS A 133 -1.69 16.86 -15.79
C CYS A 133 -1.61 17.91 -16.91
N THR A 134 -0.42 18.45 -17.20
CA THR A 134 -0.26 19.48 -18.24
C THR A 134 -0.67 19.00 -19.63
N LEU A 135 -0.46 17.71 -19.95
CA LEU A 135 -0.94 17.13 -21.22
C LEU A 135 -2.47 17.01 -21.24
N PHE A 136 -3.07 16.64 -20.11
CA PHE A 136 -4.53 16.66 -19.95
C PHE A 136 -5.06 18.08 -20.18
N GLN A 137 -4.52 19.10 -19.50
CA GLN A 137 -4.96 20.49 -19.62
C GLN A 137 -4.78 21.06 -21.03
N ARG A 138 -3.73 20.65 -21.77
CA ARG A 138 -3.52 21.06 -23.16
C ARG A 138 -4.55 20.45 -24.13
N GLY A 139 -4.97 19.22 -23.85
CA GLY A 139 -5.96 18.49 -24.65
C GLY A 139 -7.41 18.71 -24.21
N TYR A 140 -7.63 19.12 -22.97
CA TYR A 140 -8.93 19.38 -22.39
C TYR A 140 -9.45 20.75 -22.85
N ARG A 141 -10.30 20.75 -23.88
CA ARG A 141 -10.99 21.94 -24.40
C ARG A 141 -12.50 21.90 -24.15
N GLY A 142 -12.90 21.58 -22.92
CA GLY A 142 -14.32 21.55 -22.54
C GLY A 142 -15.12 20.37 -23.09
N GLY A 143 -14.43 19.32 -23.56
CA GLY A 143 -15.04 18.06 -23.97
C GLY A 143 -15.56 17.24 -22.79
N GLU A 144 -16.41 16.26 -23.09
CA GLU A 144 -16.96 15.33 -22.10
C GLU A 144 -15.84 14.50 -21.44
N LEU A 145 -15.85 14.49 -20.11
CA LEU A 145 -14.88 13.77 -19.29
C LEU A 145 -15.38 12.34 -19.06
N LEU A 146 -14.64 11.35 -19.56
CA LEU A 146 -14.90 9.95 -19.21
C LEU A 146 -14.13 9.63 -17.93
N THR A 147 -14.88 9.30 -16.88
CA THR A 147 -14.37 8.69 -15.66
C THR A 147 -14.72 7.21 -15.69
N PHE A 148 -13.73 6.34 -15.56
CA PHE A 148 -13.98 4.91 -15.50
C PHE A 148 -13.81 4.42 -14.06
N PRO A 149 -14.82 3.79 -13.45
CA PRO A 149 -14.54 2.77 -12.45
C PRO A 149 -13.97 1.61 -13.25
N LEU A 150 -12.67 1.31 -13.21
CA LEU A 150 -12.18 0.21 -14.03
C LEU A 150 -12.29 -1.08 -13.23
N ASP A 151 -13.43 -1.75 -13.41
CA ASP A 151 -13.68 -3.18 -13.24
C ASP A 151 -12.78 -4.04 -14.16
N GLY A 152 -11.49 -3.72 -14.21
CA GLY A 152 -10.41 -4.56 -14.71
C GLY A 152 -10.01 -4.35 -16.17
N HIS A 153 -10.79 -3.67 -17.02
CA HIS A 153 -10.47 -3.58 -18.44
C HIS A 153 -10.67 -2.18 -19.04
N MET A 154 -9.59 -1.41 -19.16
CA MET A 154 -9.56 -0.35 -20.18
C MET A 154 -9.59 -1.00 -21.57
N PRO A 155 -10.30 -0.41 -22.54
CA PRO A 155 -10.13 -0.81 -23.93
C PRO A 155 -8.66 -0.67 -24.33
N THR A 156 -8.09 -1.68 -25.00
CA THR A 156 -6.65 -1.76 -25.35
C THR A 156 -6.15 -0.61 -26.22
N ARG A 157 -7.04 0.18 -26.80
CA ARG A 157 -6.69 1.39 -27.55
C ARG A 157 -6.12 2.52 -26.67
N TRP A 158 -6.40 2.52 -25.37
CA TRP A 158 -5.98 3.58 -24.46
C TRP A 158 -4.71 3.19 -23.69
N ARG A 159 -3.71 4.06 -23.66
CA ARG A 159 -2.40 3.87 -23.01
C ARG A 159 -2.27 4.77 -21.76
N PRO A 160 -1.32 4.52 -20.85
CA PRO A 160 -1.03 5.48 -19.78
C PRO A 160 -0.49 6.80 -20.35
N CYS A 161 -0.95 7.94 -19.86
CA CYS A 161 -0.30 9.22 -20.14
C CYS A 161 1.12 9.20 -19.56
N ALA A 162 2.15 9.41 -20.39
CA ALA A 162 3.55 9.37 -19.97
C ALA A 162 3.86 10.33 -18.80
N ASN A 163 3.20 11.49 -18.71
CA ASN A 163 3.39 12.45 -17.61
C ASN A 163 2.67 12.05 -16.32
N CYS A 164 1.69 11.14 -16.42
CA CYS A 164 0.99 10.56 -15.28
C CYS A 164 1.66 9.28 -14.77
N VAL A 165 2.62 8.71 -15.53
CA VAL A 165 3.41 7.55 -15.10
C VAL A 165 4.65 8.04 -14.33
N PRO A 166 4.92 7.52 -13.11
CA PRO A 166 6.03 7.98 -12.27
C PRO A 166 7.43 7.90 -12.91
N GLU A 167 7.63 7.04 -13.91
CA GLU A 167 8.94 6.78 -14.53
C GLU A 167 9.48 7.93 -15.41
N HIS A 168 8.69 8.98 -15.69
CA HIS A 168 9.07 10.08 -16.59
C HIS A 168 9.11 11.48 -15.93
N GLN A 169 9.11 11.57 -14.60
CA GLN A 169 9.17 12.86 -13.87
C GLN A 169 10.59 13.26 -13.40
N ASN A 170 11.65 12.77 -14.05
CA ASN A 170 13.04 13.22 -13.84
C ASN A 170 13.54 14.06 -15.01
#